data_AF-A0A5F8GID2-F1
#
_entry.id   AF-A0A5F8GID2-F1
#
_cell.length_a   1.000
_cell.length_b   1.000
_cell.length_c   1.000
_cell.angle_alpha   90.00
_cell.angle_beta   90.00
_cell.angle_gamma   90.00
#
_symmetry.space_group_name_H-M   'P 1'
#
loop_
_entity.id
_entity.type
_entity.pdbx_description
1 polymer ?
#
loop_
_entity_poly.entity_id
_entity_poly.type
_entity_poly.pdbx_seq_one_letter_code
_entity_poly.pdbx_strand_id
1 'polypeptide(L)'
;MAFWSQLGLLLWKNFTFRRRQTGQLLLEVAWPLFIFFILISVRLNYPPYEQHECHFPNKAMPSAGTLSWVQGIICNANNPCFRYPTPGESPGVVGNFDKSIVSRLFSDARRLLLYSQKDTSMKDTQKLLGTLHNLGTFNLSMKLQDFLVDNETFSGFLQHNLTMSHLAVEEVLDTDVNLQQALLYGYKWKLKDLCKESNLTGQIKPHHQKIGELCDLPKEKLDVAERVFYSNVDLLKPLLVNISSGSCMCRALIGMGHKT
;
A
#
# COMPACT_ATOMS: atom_id res chain seq x y z
N MET A 1 -36.27 -90.16 -36.12
CA MET A 1 -35.13 -89.88 -37.04
C MET A 1 -35.47 -88.89 -38.16
N ALA A 2 -36.74 -88.77 -38.61
CA ALA A 2 -37.13 -87.90 -39.73
C ALA A 2 -37.05 -86.36 -39.48
N PHE A 3 -37.08 -85.91 -38.22
CA PHE A 3 -37.04 -84.48 -37.89
C PHE A 3 -35.70 -83.82 -38.27
N TRP A 4 -34.58 -84.46 -37.92
CA TRP A 4 -33.25 -83.93 -38.22
C TRP A 4 -32.96 -83.88 -39.73
N SER A 5 -33.43 -84.87 -40.49
CA SER A 5 -33.32 -84.86 -41.95
C SER A 5 -34.15 -83.75 -42.59
N GLN A 6 -35.37 -83.49 -42.08
CA GLN A 6 -36.22 -82.39 -42.54
C GLN A 6 -35.63 -81.02 -42.18
N LEU A 7 -35.11 -80.85 -40.95
CA LEU A 7 -34.44 -79.62 -40.50
C LEU A 7 -33.18 -79.32 -41.32
N GLY A 8 -32.34 -80.33 -41.59
CA GLY A 8 -31.16 -80.18 -42.42
C GLY A 8 -31.49 -79.74 -43.85
N LEU A 9 -32.55 -80.31 -44.44
CA LEU A 9 -33.01 -79.93 -45.78
C LEU A 9 -33.57 -78.50 -45.80
N LEU A 10 -34.22 -78.06 -44.73
CA LEU A 10 -34.74 -76.71 -44.57
C LEU A 10 -33.61 -75.68 -44.38
N LEU A 11 -32.60 -75.98 -43.58
CA LEU A 11 -31.40 -75.15 -43.43
C LEU A 11 -30.60 -75.07 -44.74
N TRP A 12 -30.43 -76.21 -45.43
CA TRP A 12 -29.77 -76.26 -46.74
C TRP A 12 -30.50 -75.41 -47.78
N LYS A 13 -31.84 -75.44 -47.80
CA LYS A 13 -32.65 -74.57 -48.66
C LYS A 13 -32.38 -73.09 -48.37
N ASN A 14 -32.41 -72.69 -47.09
CA ASN A 14 -32.16 -71.30 -46.68
C ASN A 14 -30.72 -70.84 -46.96
N PHE A 15 -29.74 -71.70 -46.70
CA PHE A 15 -28.34 -71.43 -46.97
C PHE A 15 -28.09 -71.29 -48.48
N THR A 16 -28.61 -72.21 -49.29
CA THR A 16 -28.47 -72.18 -50.75
C THR A 16 -29.15 -70.95 -51.33
N PHE A 17 -30.29 -70.52 -50.78
CA PHE A 17 -30.97 -69.29 -51.17
C PHE A 17 -30.09 -68.05 -50.91
N ARG A 18 -29.52 -67.90 -49.71
CA ARG A 18 -28.57 -66.81 -49.41
C ARG A 18 -27.28 -66.88 -50.22
N ARG A 19 -26.77 -68.09 -50.50
CA ARG A 19 -25.56 -68.31 -51.32
C ARG A 19 -25.76 -67.92 -52.79
N ARG A 20 -26.96 -68.10 -53.34
CA ARG A 20 -27.31 -67.66 -54.70
C ARG A 20 -27.50 -66.15 -54.80
N GLN A 21 -27.80 -65.48 -53.69
CA GLN A 21 -28.00 -64.04 -53.62
C GLN A 21 -26.80 -63.32 -52.98
N THR A 22 -25.63 -63.48 -53.59
CA THR A 22 -24.34 -63.02 -53.07
C THR A 22 -24.31 -61.52 -52.74
N GLY A 23 -25.00 -60.68 -53.52
CA GLY A 23 -25.07 -59.24 -53.29
C GLY A 23 -25.79 -58.86 -51.99
N GLN A 24 -26.94 -59.49 -51.69
CA GLN A 24 -27.67 -59.24 -50.44
C GLN A 24 -26.89 -59.73 -49.22
N LEU A 25 -26.23 -60.89 -49.33
CA LEU A 25 -25.38 -61.42 -48.26
C LEU A 25 -24.19 -60.50 -47.95
N LEU A 26 -23.52 -59.98 -48.98
CA LEU A 26 -22.41 -59.03 -48.81
C LEU A 26 -22.88 -57.74 -48.15
N LEU A 27 -24.02 -57.19 -48.57
CA LEU A 27 -24.58 -55.98 -47.96
C LEU A 27 -24.98 -56.20 -46.50
N GLU A 28 -25.60 -57.34 -46.19
CA GLU A 28 -26.02 -57.72 -44.83
C GLU A 28 -24.83 -57.87 -43.86
N VAL A 29 -23.67 -58.34 -44.35
CA VAL A 29 -22.44 -58.45 -43.56
C VAL A 29 -21.64 -57.14 -43.54
N ALA A 30 -21.55 -56.43 -44.66
CA ALA A 30 -20.79 -55.18 -44.77
C ALA A 30 -21.46 -54.02 -44.02
N TRP A 31 -22.79 -53.99 -43.97
CA TRP A 31 -23.56 -52.95 -43.28
C TRP A 31 -23.19 -52.80 -41.79
N PRO A 32 -23.25 -53.84 -40.94
CA PRO A 32 -22.85 -53.70 -39.54
C PRO A 32 -21.36 -53.38 -39.39
N LEU A 33 -20.49 -53.94 -40.23
CA LEU A 33 -19.05 -53.63 -40.22
C LEU A 33 -18.81 -52.15 -40.51
N PHE A 34 -19.52 -51.57 -41.48
CA PHE A 34 -19.45 -50.15 -41.81
C PHE A 34 -19.91 -49.26 -40.64
N ILE A 35 -21.01 -49.61 -39.99
CA ILE A 35 -21.48 -48.90 -38.78
C ILE A 35 -20.44 -48.96 -37.66
N PHE A 36 -19.84 -50.12 -37.39
CA PHE A 36 -18.76 -50.23 -36.40
C PHE A 36 -17.53 -49.41 -36.78
N PHE A 37 -17.18 -49.36 -38.07
CA PHE A 37 -16.07 -48.55 -38.56
C PHE A 37 -16.30 -47.05 -38.32
N ILE A 38 -17.54 -46.58 -38.50
CA ILE A 38 -17.90 -45.20 -38.18
C ILE A 38 -17.80 -44.97 -36.67
N LEU A 39 -18.35 -45.86 -35.84
CA LEU A 39 -18.32 -45.73 -34.38
C LEU A 39 -16.89 -45.70 -33.82
N ILE A 40 -16.00 -46.58 -34.31
CA ILE A 40 -14.60 -46.57 -33.88
C ILE A 40 -13.89 -45.30 -34.37
N SER A 41 -14.18 -44.83 -35.59
CA SER A 41 -13.60 -43.57 -36.09
C SER A 41 -14.04 -42.39 -35.22
N VAL A 42 -15.31 -42.30 -34.86
CA VAL A 42 -15.81 -41.30 -33.91
C VAL A 42 -15.10 -41.44 -32.57
N ARG A 43 -14.95 -42.67 -32.04
CA ARG A 43 -14.26 -42.90 -30.77
C ARG A 43 -12.79 -42.51 -30.80
N LEU A 44 -12.09 -42.72 -31.91
CA LEU A 44 -10.69 -42.32 -32.07
C LEU A 44 -10.54 -40.79 -32.18
N ASN A 45 -11.54 -40.09 -32.71
CA ASN A 45 -11.56 -38.63 -32.75
C ASN A 45 -11.81 -37.97 -31.39
N TYR A 46 -12.45 -38.69 -30.46
CA TYR A 46 -12.73 -38.22 -29.09
C TYR A 46 -12.00 -39.09 -28.06
N PRO A 47 -10.67 -38.90 -27.89
CA PRO A 47 -9.91 -39.61 -26.86
C PRO A 47 -10.45 -39.28 -25.45
N PRO A 48 -10.32 -40.19 -24.48
CA PRO A 48 -10.71 -39.93 -23.10
C PRO A 48 -9.92 -38.75 -22.53
N TYR A 49 -10.60 -37.89 -21.79
CA TYR A 49 -9.97 -36.75 -21.12
C TYR A 49 -9.60 -37.14 -19.69
N GLU A 50 -8.31 -37.38 -19.47
CA GLU A 50 -7.76 -37.73 -18.17
C GLU A 50 -7.66 -36.48 -17.29
N GLN A 51 -8.34 -36.51 -16.14
CA GLN A 51 -8.26 -35.47 -15.13
C GLN A 51 -7.56 -36.00 -13.89
N HIS A 52 -6.67 -35.21 -13.33
CA HIS A 52 -6.07 -35.54 -12.05
C HIS A 52 -7.07 -35.36 -10.91
N GLU A 53 -6.78 -35.96 -9.76
CA GLU A 53 -7.50 -35.64 -8.52
C GLU A 53 -7.43 -34.12 -8.29
N CYS A 54 -8.61 -33.52 -8.16
CA CYS A 54 -8.79 -32.08 -8.25
C CYS A 54 -9.15 -31.52 -6.89
N HIS A 55 -8.23 -30.75 -6.31
CA HIS A 55 -8.41 -30.05 -5.05
C HIS A 55 -8.72 -28.58 -5.29
N PHE A 56 -9.70 -28.07 -4.55
CA PHE A 56 -10.16 -26.69 -4.71
C PHE A 56 -9.82 -25.87 -3.46
N PRO A 57 -9.35 -24.63 -3.63
CA PRO A 57 -9.16 -23.75 -2.50
C PRO A 57 -10.51 -23.35 -1.89
N ASN A 58 -10.54 -23.15 -0.58
CA ASN A 58 -11.73 -22.70 0.14
C ASN A 58 -12.13 -21.28 -0.27
N LYS A 59 -13.43 -21.03 -0.41
CA LYS A 59 -14.01 -19.69 -0.65
C LYS A 59 -14.62 -19.16 0.64
N ALA A 60 -14.07 -18.03 1.11
CA ALA A 60 -14.63 -17.35 2.26
C ALA A 60 -15.96 -16.69 1.89
N MET A 61 -16.96 -16.83 2.76
CA MET A 61 -18.17 -16.03 2.71
C MET A 61 -17.95 -14.68 3.40
N PRO A 62 -18.80 -13.66 3.13
CA PRO A 62 -18.69 -12.35 3.79
C PRO A 62 -18.68 -12.42 5.33
N SER A 63 -19.31 -13.45 5.91
CA SER A 63 -19.33 -13.71 7.36
C SER A 63 -17.97 -14.06 7.96
N ALA A 64 -17.03 -14.56 7.18
CA ALA A 64 -15.66 -14.86 7.62
C ALA A 64 -14.74 -13.62 7.59
N GLY A 65 -15.24 -12.48 7.09
CA GLY A 65 -14.50 -11.22 6.95
C GLY A 65 -14.50 -10.72 5.51
N THR A 66 -14.70 -9.42 5.34
CA THR A 66 -14.78 -8.77 4.01
C THR A 66 -13.48 -8.88 3.23
N LEU A 67 -12.32 -8.80 3.89
CA LEU A 67 -11.01 -8.92 3.25
C LEU A 67 -10.81 -10.32 2.65
N SER A 68 -11.01 -11.36 3.46
CA SER A 68 -10.89 -12.76 3.03
C SER A 68 -11.89 -13.11 1.92
N TRP A 69 -13.10 -12.55 1.99
CA TRP A 69 -14.13 -12.70 0.96
C TRP A 69 -13.70 -12.06 -0.38
N VAL A 70 -13.34 -10.78 -0.38
CA VAL A 70 -12.90 -10.07 -1.60
C VAL A 70 -11.65 -10.74 -2.19
N GLN A 71 -10.71 -11.13 -1.35
CA GLN A 71 -9.51 -11.84 -1.79
C GLN A 71 -9.86 -13.21 -2.41
N GLY A 72 -10.85 -13.93 -1.86
CA GLY A 72 -11.36 -15.16 -2.44
C GLY A 72 -12.01 -14.97 -3.83
N ILE A 73 -12.72 -13.86 -4.04
CA ILE A 73 -13.30 -13.53 -5.36
C ILE A 73 -12.20 -13.20 -6.38
N ILE A 74 -11.22 -12.39 -6.01
CA ILE A 74 -10.17 -11.92 -6.93
C ILE A 74 -9.16 -13.03 -7.23
N CYS A 75 -8.69 -13.76 -6.20
CA CYS A 75 -7.63 -14.76 -6.38
C CYS A 75 -8.14 -16.09 -6.94
N ASN A 76 -9.38 -16.50 -6.63
CA ASN A 76 -9.92 -17.82 -6.99
C ASN A 76 -11.12 -17.73 -7.94
N ALA A 77 -11.19 -16.72 -8.81
CA ALA A 77 -12.29 -16.53 -9.77
C ALA A 77 -12.42 -17.71 -10.75
N ASN A 78 -11.29 -18.18 -11.28
CA ASN A 78 -11.24 -19.21 -12.32
C ASN A 78 -11.31 -20.65 -11.78
N ASN A 79 -11.51 -20.84 -10.46
CA ASN A 79 -11.50 -22.15 -9.80
C ASN A 79 -10.34 -23.05 -10.27
N PRO A 80 -9.07 -22.65 -10.07
CA PRO A 80 -7.94 -23.48 -10.46
C PRO A 80 -8.00 -24.84 -9.76
N CYS A 81 -7.79 -25.88 -10.54
CA CYS A 81 -7.76 -27.26 -10.08
C CYS A 81 -6.34 -27.63 -9.65
N PHE A 82 -6.11 -27.93 -8.37
CA PHE A 82 -4.81 -28.34 -7.87
C PHE A 82 -4.69 -29.87 -7.80
N ARG A 83 -3.50 -30.39 -8.11
CA ARG A 83 -3.21 -31.84 -8.04
C ARG A 83 -3.06 -32.39 -6.62
N TYR A 84 -2.86 -31.50 -5.66
CA TYR A 84 -2.57 -31.83 -4.27
C TYR A 84 -3.49 -31.05 -3.34
N PRO A 85 -3.81 -31.58 -2.15
CA PRO A 85 -4.72 -30.94 -1.22
C PRO A 85 -4.22 -29.55 -0.85
N THR A 86 -5.13 -28.58 -0.90
CA THR A 86 -4.80 -27.21 -0.53
C THR A 86 -4.78 -27.09 1.01
N PRO A 87 -4.01 -26.15 1.59
CA PRO A 87 -3.96 -25.97 3.05
C PRO A 87 -5.33 -25.77 3.71
N GLY A 88 -6.31 -25.21 2.97
CA GLY A 88 -7.67 -25.02 3.46
C GLY A 88 -8.52 -26.30 3.54
N GLU A 89 -8.06 -27.41 2.97
CA GLU A 89 -8.69 -28.73 3.13
C GLU A 89 -8.17 -29.48 4.37
N SER A 90 -7.07 -29.02 4.96
CA SER A 90 -6.49 -29.63 6.15
C SER A 90 -7.28 -29.24 7.41
N PRO A 91 -7.52 -30.17 8.35
CA PRO A 91 -8.25 -29.86 9.58
C PRO A 91 -7.50 -28.81 10.40
N GLY A 92 -8.23 -27.78 10.86
CA GLY A 92 -7.69 -26.72 11.73
C GLY A 92 -7.07 -25.52 11.02
N VAL A 93 -6.93 -25.53 9.69
CA VAL A 93 -6.40 -24.39 8.91
C VAL A 93 -7.49 -23.84 7.99
N VAL A 94 -7.95 -22.61 8.27
CA VAL A 94 -9.11 -22.01 7.58
C VAL A 94 -8.70 -20.91 6.58
N GLY A 95 -7.43 -20.50 6.59
CA GLY A 95 -6.91 -19.41 5.76
C GLY A 95 -5.81 -19.87 4.82
N ASN A 96 -5.95 -19.58 3.53
CA ASN A 96 -4.89 -19.78 2.53
C ASN A 96 -4.21 -18.44 2.15
N PHE A 97 -4.48 -17.36 2.90
CA PHE A 97 -4.15 -15.98 2.52
C PHE A 97 -3.08 -15.33 3.41
N ASP A 98 -2.52 -16.04 4.39
CA ASP A 98 -1.51 -15.51 5.32
C ASP A 98 -0.20 -15.08 4.64
N LYS A 99 0.03 -15.56 3.41
CA LYS A 99 1.19 -15.19 2.59
C LYS A 99 0.93 -13.98 1.69
N SER A 100 -0.29 -13.44 1.62
CA SER A 100 -0.56 -12.29 0.76
C SER A 100 0.06 -11.01 1.33
N ILE A 101 0.56 -10.13 0.46
CA ILE A 101 1.13 -8.83 0.86
C ILE A 101 0.04 -7.99 1.55
N VAL A 102 -1.20 -8.12 1.09
CA VAL A 102 -2.36 -7.38 1.62
C VAL A 102 -2.69 -7.80 3.06
N SER A 103 -2.68 -9.11 3.37
CA SER A 103 -2.94 -9.58 4.72
C SER A 103 -1.83 -9.17 5.69
N ARG A 104 -0.57 -9.19 5.24
CA ARG A 104 0.58 -8.66 6.00
C ARG A 104 0.46 -7.17 6.28
N LEU A 105 0.15 -6.36 5.26
CA LEU A 105 -0.03 -4.92 5.41
C LEU A 105 -1.14 -4.59 6.39
N PHE A 106 -2.27 -5.32 6.33
CA PHE A 106 -3.38 -5.13 7.26
C PHE A 106 -3.00 -5.55 8.70
N SER A 107 -2.24 -6.63 8.85
CA SER A 107 -1.71 -7.06 10.15
C SER A 107 -0.75 -6.03 10.75
N ASP A 108 0.16 -5.49 9.94
CA ASP A 108 1.12 -4.47 10.37
C ASP A 108 0.42 -3.15 10.71
N ALA A 109 -0.56 -2.73 9.91
CA ALA A 109 -1.39 -1.56 10.22
C ALA A 109 -2.14 -1.75 11.55
N ARG A 110 -2.75 -2.92 11.76
CA ARG A 110 -3.41 -3.26 13.03
C ARG A 110 -2.43 -3.24 14.19
N ARG A 111 -1.22 -3.77 14.00
CA ARG A 111 -0.17 -3.81 15.03
C ARG A 111 0.30 -2.40 15.39
N LEU A 112 0.50 -1.53 14.41
CA LEU A 112 0.85 -0.12 14.62
C LEU A 112 -0.27 0.64 15.32
N LEU A 113 -1.54 0.40 14.97
CA LEU A 113 -2.68 1.01 15.66
C LEU A 113 -2.80 0.55 17.11
N LEU A 114 -2.65 -0.76 17.36
CA LEU A 114 -2.69 -1.30 18.73
C LEU A 114 -1.51 -0.82 19.57
N TYR A 115 -0.33 -0.71 18.96
CA TYR A 115 0.84 -0.11 19.58
C TYR A 115 0.57 1.36 19.91
N SER A 116 0.13 2.16 18.93
CA SER A 116 -0.18 3.58 19.10
C SER A 116 -1.29 3.86 20.13
N GLN A 117 -2.26 2.96 20.28
CA GLN A 117 -3.33 3.10 21.27
C GLN A 117 -2.83 2.85 22.69
N LYS A 118 -1.89 1.92 22.85
CA LYS A 118 -1.27 1.60 24.15
C LYS A 118 -0.13 2.54 24.50
N ASP A 119 0.50 3.14 23.50
CA ASP A 119 1.62 4.03 23.68
C ASP A 119 1.15 5.34 24.32
N THR A 120 1.43 5.49 25.62
CA THR A 120 1.26 6.77 26.31
C THR A 120 2.29 7.79 25.84
N SER A 121 3.28 7.42 25.02
CA SER A 121 4.30 8.32 24.49
C SER A 121 3.71 9.58 23.86
N MET A 122 2.60 9.54 23.12
CA MET A 122 1.97 10.79 22.63
C MET A 122 1.38 11.66 23.75
N LYS A 123 0.86 11.06 24.83
CA LYS A 123 0.44 11.79 26.02
C LYS A 123 1.64 12.28 26.84
N ASP A 124 2.73 11.54 26.85
CA ASP A 124 3.96 11.87 27.57
C ASP A 124 4.77 12.92 26.80
N THR A 125 4.71 12.98 25.47
CA THR A 125 5.22 14.08 24.65
C THR A 125 4.32 15.30 24.76
N GLN A 126 3.00 15.16 24.80
CA GLN A 126 2.09 16.27 25.12
C GLN A 126 2.29 16.79 26.55
N LYS A 127 2.54 15.91 27.52
CA LYS A 127 2.91 16.31 28.88
C LYS A 127 4.29 16.94 28.91
N LEU A 128 5.28 16.41 28.19
CA LEU A 128 6.61 17.00 28.08
C LEU A 128 6.55 18.37 27.44
N LEU A 129 5.77 18.54 26.37
CA LEU A 129 5.51 19.80 25.69
C LEU A 129 4.73 20.77 26.58
N GLY A 130 3.74 20.28 27.33
CA GLY A 130 2.99 21.06 28.32
C GLY A 130 3.82 21.45 29.55
N THR A 131 4.73 20.58 30.00
CA THR A 131 5.71 20.89 31.04
C THR A 131 6.78 21.82 30.51
N LEU A 132 7.18 21.74 29.23
CA LEU A 132 8.08 22.71 28.59
C LEU A 132 7.39 24.08 28.50
N HIS A 133 6.12 24.10 28.10
CA HIS A 133 5.29 25.30 28.05
C HIS A 133 5.13 25.95 29.44
N ASN A 134 5.04 25.13 30.49
CA ASN A 134 4.92 25.60 31.87
C ASN A 134 6.29 25.90 32.55
N LEU A 135 7.39 25.27 32.13
CA LEU A 135 8.74 25.54 32.64
C LEU A 135 9.42 26.72 31.95
N GLY A 136 8.91 27.16 30.81
CA GLY A 136 9.46 28.31 30.13
C GLY A 136 8.46 28.99 29.22
N THR A 137 8.00 30.16 29.64
CA THR A 137 7.99 31.33 28.74
C THR A 137 9.42 31.56 28.24
N PHE A 138 9.89 30.70 27.33
CA PHE A 138 11.08 31.00 26.56
C PHE A 138 10.67 32.05 25.53
N ASN A 139 10.73 33.31 25.92
CA ASN A 139 10.87 34.42 24.97
C ASN A 139 12.27 34.33 24.33
N LEU A 140 12.63 33.17 23.78
CA LEU A 140 13.80 33.04 22.92
C LEU A 140 13.33 33.47 21.53
N SER A 141 13.63 34.72 21.21
CA SER A 141 13.76 35.12 19.83
C SER A 141 15.01 34.43 19.27
N MET A 142 14.81 33.61 18.25
CA MET A 142 15.89 32.99 17.48
C MET A 142 15.83 33.52 16.07
N LYS A 143 16.97 33.57 15.39
CA LYS A 143 17.04 34.08 14.02
C LYS A 143 16.41 33.06 13.07
N LEU A 144 15.75 33.53 12.03
CA LEU A 144 15.13 32.66 11.02
C LEU A 144 16.13 31.67 10.41
N GLN A 145 17.39 32.10 10.19
CA GLN A 145 18.47 31.24 9.71
C GLN A 145 18.75 30.01 10.59
N ASP A 146 18.47 30.07 11.90
CA ASP A 146 18.73 28.98 12.84
C ASP A 146 17.73 27.82 12.66
N PHE A 147 16.61 28.07 11.97
CA PHE A 147 15.61 27.08 11.58
C PHE A 147 15.85 26.49 10.19
N LEU A 148 16.82 26.98 9.43
CA LEU A 148 17.10 26.49 8.08
C LEU A 148 18.15 25.37 8.10
N VAL A 149 18.02 24.38 7.23
CA VAL A 149 18.99 23.28 7.06
C VAL A 149 20.33 23.83 6.55
N ASP A 150 21.46 23.23 6.96
CA ASP A 150 22.78 23.62 6.45
C ASP A 150 22.89 23.36 4.93
N ASN A 151 23.32 24.36 4.15
CA ASN A 151 23.27 24.40 2.67
C ASN A 151 21.85 24.57 2.11
N GLU A 152 21.07 25.49 2.66
CA GLU A 152 19.73 25.80 2.19
C GLU A 152 19.72 26.40 0.78
N THR A 153 18.69 26.09 0.00
CA THR A 153 18.46 26.71 -1.32
C THR A 153 17.61 27.97 -1.24
N PHE A 154 17.10 28.30 -0.06
CA PHE A 154 16.12 29.38 0.15
C PHE A 154 16.74 30.77 -0.02
N SER A 155 17.90 31.03 0.58
CA SER A 155 18.66 32.28 0.43
C SER A 155 19.00 32.57 -1.04
N GLY A 156 19.48 31.55 -1.76
CA GLY A 156 19.73 31.63 -3.20
C GLY A 156 18.48 31.87 -4.04
N PHE A 157 17.33 31.30 -3.65
CA PHE A 157 16.04 31.50 -4.32
C PHE A 157 15.54 32.94 -4.19
N LEU A 158 15.67 33.56 -3.01
CA LEU A 158 15.30 34.96 -2.79
C LEU A 158 16.16 35.90 -3.65
N GLN A 159 17.47 35.63 -3.77
CA GLN A 159 18.38 36.46 -4.56
C GLN A 159 18.17 36.32 -6.08
N HIS A 160 18.09 35.09 -6.58
CA HIS A 160 18.14 34.84 -8.03
C HIS A 160 16.76 34.84 -8.69
N ASN A 161 15.74 34.27 -8.04
CA ASN A 161 14.40 34.13 -8.62
C ASN A 161 13.44 35.27 -8.24
N LEU A 162 13.60 35.83 -7.03
CA LEU A 162 12.82 37.00 -6.60
C LEU A 162 13.56 38.32 -6.81
N THR A 163 14.80 38.28 -7.32
CA THR A 163 15.64 39.46 -7.59
C THR A 163 15.78 40.39 -6.39
N MET A 164 15.74 39.85 -5.17
CA MET A 164 15.91 40.63 -3.95
C MET A 164 17.38 41.04 -3.78
N SER A 165 17.61 42.24 -3.25
CA SER A 165 18.96 42.70 -2.90
C SER A 165 19.59 41.79 -1.84
N HIS A 166 20.91 41.57 -1.89
CA HIS A 166 21.64 40.77 -0.88
C HIS A 166 21.35 41.26 0.55
N LEU A 167 21.25 42.58 0.73
CA LEU A 167 20.95 43.21 2.02
C LEU A 167 19.53 42.90 2.51
N ALA A 168 18.56 42.77 1.60
CA ALA A 168 17.19 42.41 1.96
C ALA A 168 17.08 40.93 2.35
N VAL A 169 17.87 40.06 1.73
CA VAL A 169 17.89 38.63 2.06
C VAL A 169 18.55 38.37 3.41
N GLU A 170 19.66 39.03 3.70
CA GLU A 170 20.33 38.94 4.99
C GLU A 170 19.42 39.44 6.12
N GLU A 171 18.68 40.54 5.90
CA GLU A 171 17.71 41.05 6.87
C GLU A 171 16.53 40.09 7.09
N VAL A 172 16.05 39.41 6.04
CA VAL A 172 15.01 38.35 6.17
C VAL A 172 15.53 37.17 6.99
N LEU A 173 16.77 36.74 6.78
CA LEU A 173 17.39 35.63 7.50
C LEU A 173 17.70 35.98 8.97
N ASP A 174 17.96 37.25 9.25
CA ASP A 174 18.23 37.79 10.60
C ASP A 174 16.94 38.08 11.40
N THR A 175 15.76 37.88 10.82
CA THR A 175 14.49 38.15 11.50
C THR A 175 14.31 37.29 12.75
N ASP A 176 13.92 37.96 13.85
CA ASP A 176 13.60 37.31 15.11
C ASP A 176 12.26 36.57 15.02
N VAL A 177 12.31 35.26 15.28
CA VAL A 177 11.13 34.40 15.32
C VAL A 177 10.94 33.86 16.72
N ASN A 178 9.70 33.93 17.22
CA ASN A 178 9.33 33.31 18.48
C ASN A 178 9.26 31.78 18.35
N LEU A 179 10.17 31.09 19.04
CA LEU A 179 10.25 29.62 19.06
C LEU A 179 8.94 28.94 19.49
N GLN A 180 8.15 29.56 20.37
CA GLN A 180 6.85 29.04 20.81
C GLN A 180 5.84 28.99 19.66
N GLN A 181 5.79 30.03 18.82
CA GLN A 181 4.92 30.05 17.65
C GLN A 181 5.43 29.13 16.54
N ALA A 182 6.75 29.07 16.33
CA ALA A 182 7.36 28.17 15.36
C ALA A 182 7.14 26.68 15.69
N LEU A 183 7.16 26.28 16.97
CA LEU A 183 6.94 24.87 17.36
C LEU A 183 5.47 24.45 17.35
N LEU A 184 4.56 25.34 17.78
CA LEU A 184 3.12 25.05 17.83
C LEU A 184 2.42 25.17 16.46
N TYR A 185 2.90 26.08 15.61
CA TYR A 185 2.31 26.39 14.32
C TYR A 185 3.25 26.14 13.13
N GLY A 186 4.41 25.50 13.33
CA GLY A 186 5.46 25.40 12.31
C GLY A 186 5.04 24.77 10.98
N TYR A 187 4.08 23.85 11.00
CA TYR A 187 3.49 23.25 9.79
C TYR A 187 2.37 24.09 9.14
N LYS A 188 2.04 25.24 9.72
CA LYS A 188 1.09 26.25 9.24
C LYS A 188 1.71 27.66 9.16
N TRP A 189 3.02 27.77 9.27
CA TRP A 189 3.72 29.05 9.36
C TRP A 189 3.81 29.74 8.00
N LYS A 190 2.98 30.76 7.78
CA LYS A 190 3.02 31.52 6.52
C LYS A 190 4.17 32.52 6.56
N LEU A 191 4.88 32.68 5.45
CA LEU A 191 5.92 33.72 5.31
C LEU A 191 5.30 35.12 5.49
N LYS A 192 4.02 35.27 5.15
CA LYS A 192 3.26 36.50 5.40
C LYS A 192 3.10 36.85 6.89
N ASP A 193 3.24 35.89 7.79
CA ASP A 193 3.15 36.16 9.24
C ASP A 193 4.46 36.76 9.78
N LEU A 194 5.58 36.65 9.07
CA LEU A 194 6.81 37.43 9.34
C LEU A 194 6.62 38.93 9.06
N CYS A 195 5.65 39.26 8.21
CA CYS A 195 5.28 40.64 7.87
C CYS A 195 4.34 41.31 8.87
N LYS A 196 3.80 40.56 9.83
CA LYS A 196 2.93 41.09 10.86
C LYS A 196 3.76 41.37 12.11
N GLU A 197 3.94 42.65 12.41
CA GLU A 197 4.47 43.06 13.70
C GLU A 197 3.55 42.56 14.82
N SER A 198 4.11 41.86 15.80
CA SER A 198 3.40 41.48 17.02
C SER A 198 3.13 42.73 17.87
N ASN A 199 2.01 43.40 17.64
CA ASN A 199 1.48 44.42 18.54
C ASN A 199 1.00 43.78 19.84
N LEU A 200 1.76 43.90 20.93
CA LEU A 200 1.22 43.75 22.30
C LEU A 200 0.93 45.08 23.00
N THR A 201 1.12 46.21 22.32
CA THR A 201 0.61 47.50 22.82
C THR A 201 0.39 48.40 21.62
N GLY A 202 -0.87 48.78 21.40
CA GLY A 202 -1.27 49.62 20.27
C GLY A 202 -0.47 50.90 20.20
N GLN A 203 0.57 50.90 19.37
CA GLN A 203 1.24 52.06 18.80
C GLN A 203 1.89 51.57 17.51
N ILE A 204 1.25 51.89 16.39
CA ILE A 204 1.81 51.67 15.05
C ILE A 204 2.99 52.64 14.92
N LYS A 205 4.20 52.15 15.11
CA LYS A 205 5.43 52.81 14.65
C LYS A 205 5.99 51.99 13.51
N PRO A 206 5.96 52.49 12.26
CA PRO A 206 6.58 51.79 11.14
C PRO A 206 8.09 51.98 11.25
N HIS A 207 8.80 51.00 11.79
CA HIS A 207 10.26 51.03 11.72
C HIS A 207 10.89 49.64 11.66
N HIS A 208 10.72 48.96 10.51
CA HIS A 208 11.80 48.33 9.75
C HIS A 208 11.42 48.46 8.26
N GLN A 209 11.96 49.48 7.60
CA GLN A 209 11.58 49.91 6.24
C GLN A 209 11.98 48.91 5.12
N LYS A 210 12.50 47.72 5.45
CA LYS A 210 13.23 46.87 4.49
C LYS A 210 12.86 45.37 4.47
N ILE A 211 12.06 44.87 5.42
CA ILE A 211 11.28 43.62 5.24
C ILE A 211 10.08 43.84 4.29
N GLY A 212 9.77 45.12 4.00
CA GLY A 212 8.72 45.52 3.07
C GLY A 212 8.83 44.85 1.70
N GLU A 213 10.05 44.63 1.19
CA GLU A 213 10.24 43.98 -0.12
C GLU A 213 9.68 42.56 -0.16
N LEU A 214 9.80 41.77 0.93
CA LEU A 214 9.20 40.43 1.08
C LEU A 214 7.66 40.51 1.24
N CYS A 215 7.19 41.53 1.93
CA CYS A 215 5.78 41.71 2.30
C CYS A 215 4.94 42.35 1.19
N ASP A 216 5.59 43.04 0.25
CA ASP A 216 5.02 43.68 -0.93
C ASP A 216 4.96 42.73 -2.13
N LEU A 217 5.45 41.48 -2.01
CA LEU A 217 5.35 40.50 -3.10
C LEU A 217 3.90 40.10 -3.41
N PRO A 218 3.59 39.88 -4.70
CA PRO A 218 2.32 39.30 -5.11
C PRO A 218 2.17 37.88 -4.55
N LYS A 219 0.93 37.51 -4.20
CA LYS A 219 0.58 36.23 -3.55
C LYS A 219 1.13 35.01 -4.29
N GLU A 220 1.11 35.05 -5.64
CA GLU A 220 1.60 33.96 -6.49
C GLU A 220 3.10 33.68 -6.31
N LYS A 221 3.93 34.72 -6.15
CA LYS A 221 5.37 34.58 -5.90
C LYS A 221 5.64 34.18 -4.44
N LEU A 222 4.83 34.68 -3.51
CA LEU A 222 4.93 34.33 -2.09
C LEU A 222 4.59 32.84 -1.85
N ASP A 223 3.59 32.29 -2.53
CA ASP A 223 3.21 30.87 -2.43
C ASP A 223 4.30 29.92 -2.98
N VAL A 224 5.10 30.38 -3.96
CA VAL A 224 6.26 29.64 -4.46
C VAL A 224 7.40 29.72 -3.45
N ALA A 225 7.66 30.90 -2.88
CA ALA A 225 8.66 31.08 -1.82
C ALA A 225 8.33 30.24 -0.57
N GLU A 226 7.05 30.14 -0.18
CA GLU A 226 6.59 29.30 0.93
C GLU A 226 6.92 27.83 0.72
N ARG A 227 6.72 27.30 -0.50
CA ARG A 227 7.06 25.90 -0.79
C ARG A 227 8.56 25.62 -0.66
N VAL A 228 9.41 26.54 -1.15
CA VAL A 228 10.87 26.42 -1.05
C VAL A 228 11.34 26.60 0.39
N PHE A 229 10.67 27.45 1.17
CA PHE A 229 10.93 27.61 2.59
C PHE A 229 10.61 26.32 3.37
N TYR A 230 9.42 25.74 3.20
CA TYR A 230 9.05 24.50 3.90
C TYR A 230 9.94 23.30 3.58
N SER A 231 10.55 23.24 2.39
CA SER A 231 11.49 22.17 2.06
C SER A 231 12.87 22.33 2.71
N ASN A 232 13.18 23.52 3.24
CA ASN A 232 14.48 23.86 3.82
C ASN A 232 14.40 24.16 5.34
N VAL A 233 13.22 24.10 5.96
CA VAL A 233 13.03 24.36 7.39
C VAL A 233 13.15 23.06 8.20
N ASP A 234 13.99 23.10 9.22
CA ASP A 234 14.08 22.11 10.29
C ASP A 234 13.75 22.78 11.63
N LEU A 235 12.50 22.58 12.09
CA LEU A 235 11.97 23.15 13.34
C LEU A 235 12.70 22.64 14.59
N LEU A 236 13.45 21.54 14.50
CA LEU A 236 14.13 20.91 15.63
C LEU A 236 15.61 21.27 15.70
N LYS A 237 16.19 21.78 14.61
CA LYS A 237 17.60 22.23 14.55
C LYS A 237 17.97 23.22 15.66
N PRO A 238 17.21 24.30 15.95
CA PRO A 238 17.59 25.25 17.00
C PRO A 238 17.57 24.64 18.40
N LEU A 239 16.67 23.67 18.66
CA LEU A 239 16.63 22.95 19.93
C LEU A 239 17.87 22.07 20.10
N LEU A 240 18.29 21.38 19.04
CA LEU A 240 19.46 20.51 19.05
C LEU A 240 20.78 21.29 19.20
N VAL A 241 20.88 22.47 18.57
CA VAL A 241 22.07 23.34 18.67
C VAL A 241 22.18 23.96 20.06
N ASN A 242 21.09 24.44 20.67
CA ASN A 242 21.14 25.01 22.03
C ASN A 242 21.41 23.97 23.13
N ILE A 243 21.10 22.68 22.89
CA ILE A 243 21.49 21.59 23.80
C ILE A 243 23.02 21.42 23.84
N SER A 244 23.73 21.79 22.77
CA SER A 244 25.20 21.71 22.72
C SER A 244 25.91 22.86 23.45
N SER A 245 25.25 24.01 23.62
CA SER A 245 25.80 25.21 24.27
C SER A 245 25.17 25.45 25.65
N GLY A 246 25.48 24.57 26.60
CA GLY A 246 25.47 24.86 28.03
C GLY A 246 24.11 25.12 28.70
N SER A 247 23.39 24.06 29.08
CA SER A 247 22.93 23.82 30.46
C SER A 247 22.15 22.50 30.58
N CYS A 248 22.74 21.56 31.33
CA CYS A 248 22.07 20.52 32.12
C CYS A 248 20.94 19.67 31.48
N MET A 249 21.26 18.78 30.53
CA MET A 249 20.44 17.56 30.32
C MET A 249 21.19 16.31 29.81
N CYS A 250 22.52 16.26 29.87
CA CYS A 250 23.28 15.06 29.52
C CYS A 250 23.49 14.05 30.67
N ARG A 251 22.80 14.19 31.81
CA ARG A 251 22.95 13.24 32.94
C ARG A 251 21.88 12.14 33.02
N ALA A 252 20.93 12.09 32.08
CA ALA A 252 19.85 11.09 32.11
C ALA A 252 19.95 9.99 31.03
N LEU A 253 20.82 10.12 30.03
CA LEU A 253 20.92 9.14 28.92
C LEU A 253 22.15 8.23 28.94
N ILE A 254 23.06 8.41 29.92
CA ILE A 254 24.19 7.50 30.17
C ILE A 254 24.08 6.97 31.59
N GLY A 255 22.98 6.23 31.84
CA GLY A 255 22.63 5.71 33.16
C GLY A 255 21.89 4.38 33.08
N MET A 256 22.12 3.57 32.04
CA MET A 256 21.71 2.17 31.99
C MET A 256 22.86 1.32 31.44
N GLY A 257 23.98 1.36 32.17
CA GLY A 257 24.96 0.29 32.18
C GLY A 257 24.83 -0.50 33.47
N HIS A 258 24.69 -1.82 33.33
CA HIS A 258 25.11 -2.85 34.27
C HIS A 258 24.25 -3.17 35.53
N LYS A 259 24.20 -4.50 35.78
CA LYS A 259 23.54 -5.29 36.84
C LYS A 259 22.09 -5.64 36.50
N THR A 260 21.71 -6.89 36.23
CA THR A 260 22.27 -8.23 36.53
C THR A 260 21.97 -9.18 35.40
#